data_AF-A0A1G1GF97-F1
#
_entry.id   AF-A0A1G1GF97-F1
#
_cell.length_a   1.000
_cell.length_b   1.000
_cell.length_c   1.000
_cell.angle_alpha   90.00
_cell.angle_beta   90.00
_cell.angle_gamma   90.00
#
_symmetry.space_group_name_H-M   'P 1'
#
loop_
_entity.id
_entity.type
_entity.pdbx_description
1 polymer ?
#
loop_
_entity_poly.entity_id
_entity_poly.type
_entity_poly.pdbx_seq_one_letter_code
_entity_poly.pdbx_strand_id
1 'polypeptide(L)'
;MYSIKKDALVHCGGFNPDSFPWDMLKYRGDGETGLCCKLERHGYKAFYNPWIVIRHKVPSSRLTIEYFCKRAYMEGVSWSFAGIRKIGRTSSYITTELYFLFYIFALVPFGLYRVGLKRLGLFPIYYKVMINLFKGYRFHRIEVLKDPALLRYVLQDTYLSEVSPEK
;
A
#
# COMPACT_ATOMS: atom_id res chain seq x y z
N MET A 1 -7.02 -5.48 13.81
CA MET A 1 -7.80 -6.57 13.19
C MET A 1 -9.25 -6.10 13.10
N TYR A 2 -9.97 -6.50 12.07
CA TYR A 2 -11.40 -6.18 11.91
C TYR A 2 -12.16 -7.42 11.46
N SER A 3 -13.47 -7.41 11.69
CA SER A 3 -14.40 -8.43 11.20
C SER A 3 -15.22 -7.85 10.05
N ILE A 4 -15.52 -8.67 9.06
CA ILE A 4 -16.34 -8.31 7.89
C ILE A 4 -17.43 -9.36 7.67
N LYS A 5 -18.61 -8.92 7.22
CA LYS A 5 -19.67 -9.83 6.77
C LYS A 5 -19.21 -10.55 5.51
N LYS A 6 -19.40 -11.88 5.45
CA LYS A 6 -19.03 -12.69 4.27
C LYS A 6 -19.70 -12.17 3.00
N ASP A 7 -20.99 -11.83 3.06
CA ASP A 7 -21.73 -11.35 1.90
C ASP A 7 -21.17 -10.02 1.37
N ALA A 8 -20.80 -9.11 2.27
CA ALA A 8 -20.16 -7.85 1.90
C ALA A 8 -18.77 -8.07 1.26
N LEU A 9 -17.99 -9.03 1.78
CA LEU A 9 -16.70 -9.42 1.22
C LEU A 9 -16.84 -9.96 -0.20
N VAL A 10 -17.77 -10.89 -0.42
CA VAL A 10 -18.02 -11.52 -1.73
C VAL A 10 -18.59 -10.50 -2.72
N HIS A 11 -19.58 -9.72 -2.29
CA HIS A 11 -20.19 -8.66 -3.10
C HIS A 11 -19.17 -7.63 -3.59
N CYS A 12 -18.17 -7.28 -2.77
CA CYS A 12 -17.10 -6.34 -3.14
C CYS A 12 -15.89 -7.00 -3.84
N GLY A 13 -16.00 -8.26 -4.26
CA GLY A 13 -14.94 -8.95 -5.01
C GLY A 13 -13.68 -9.26 -4.17
N GLY A 14 -13.84 -9.47 -2.86
CA GLY A 14 -12.76 -9.95 -2.00
C GLY A 14 -11.61 -8.96 -1.75
N PHE A 15 -10.50 -9.48 -1.24
CA PHE A 15 -9.27 -8.70 -1.05
C PHE A 15 -8.53 -8.53 -2.37
N ASN A 16 -7.84 -7.39 -2.50
CA ASN A 16 -6.76 -7.30 -3.47
C ASN A 16 -5.54 -8.10 -2.92
N PRO A 17 -4.54 -8.41 -3.75
CA PRO A 17 -3.35 -9.09 -3.28
C PRO A 17 -2.62 -8.22 -2.26
N ASP A 18 -1.92 -8.83 -1.31
CA ASP A 18 -1.16 -8.09 -0.28
C ASP A 18 0.21 -8.72 -0.05
N SER A 19 0.26 -9.76 0.78
CA SER A 19 1.51 -10.32 1.24
C SER A 19 2.07 -11.32 0.22
N PHE A 20 3.26 -11.01 -0.31
CA PHE A 20 4.02 -11.89 -1.20
C PHE A 20 5.46 -12.05 -0.69
N PRO A 21 6.11 -13.18 -1.01
CA PRO A 21 7.54 -13.31 -0.83
C PRO A 21 8.29 -12.32 -1.74
N TRP A 22 9.58 -12.13 -1.45
CA TRP A 22 10.36 -11.00 -1.98
C TRP A 22 10.61 -11.08 -3.49
N ASP A 23 10.75 -12.29 -3.99
CA ASP A 23 10.85 -12.65 -5.40
C ASP A 23 9.56 -12.42 -6.19
N MET A 24 8.40 -12.47 -5.53
CA MET A 24 7.08 -12.25 -6.16
C MET A 24 6.51 -10.85 -5.90
N LEU A 25 7.32 -9.93 -5.39
CA LEU A 25 6.84 -8.64 -4.89
C LEU A 25 6.13 -7.80 -5.98
N LYS A 26 6.44 -8.00 -7.26
CA LYS A 26 5.73 -7.32 -8.36
C LYS A 26 4.22 -7.62 -8.41
N TYR A 27 3.74 -8.69 -7.77
CA TYR A 27 2.33 -9.07 -7.70
C TYR A 27 1.61 -8.56 -6.44
N ARG A 28 2.32 -7.89 -5.52
CA ARG A 28 1.75 -7.29 -4.31
C ARG A 28 0.80 -6.16 -4.67
N GLY A 29 -0.36 -6.13 -3.98
CA GLY A 29 -1.33 -5.05 -4.07
C GLY A 29 -1.50 -4.31 -2.74
N ASP A 30 -2.66 -3.67 -2.60
CA ASP A 30 -3.06 -2.84 -1.46
C ASP A 30 -3.98 -3.55 -0.45
N GLY A 31 -4.21 -4.86 -0.63
CA GLY A 31 -4.78 -5.73 0.40
C GLY A 31 -6.09 -5.26 1.02
N GLU A 32 -6.06 -5.16 2.36
CA GLU A 32 -7.18 -4.72 3.20
C GLU A 32 -7.63 -3.28 2.87
N THR A 33 -6.68 -2.37 2.59
CA THR A 33 -7.00 -0.99 2.24
C THR A 33 -7.82 -0.93 0.94
N GLY A 34 -7.44 -1.75 -0.05
CA GLY A 34 -8.19 -1.87 -1.30
C GLY A 34 -9.63 -2.35 -1.08
N LEU A 35 -9.84 -3.35 -0.22
CA LEU A 35 -11.17 -3.82 0.17
C LEU A 35 -11.98 -2.73 0.88
N CYS A 36 -11.39 -2.02 1.84
CA CYS A 36 -12.06 -0.92 2.54
C CYS A 36 -12.56 0.16 1.56
N CYS A 37 -11.75 0.56 0.57
CA CYS A 37 -12.17 1.49 -0.46
C CYS A 37 -13.32 0.95 -1.32
N LYS A 38 -13.34 -0.36 -1.63
CA LYS A 38 -14.47 -0.98 -2.35
C LYS A 38 -15.74 -0.95 -1.52
N LEU A 39 -15.66 -1.34 -0.24
CA LEU A 39 -16.80 -1.30 0.69
C LEU A 39 -17.40 0.11 0.81
N GLU A 40 -16.55 1.12 0.97
CA GLU A 40 -16.98 2.51 1.04
C GLU A 40 -17.74 2.95 -0.22
N ARG A 41 -17.24 2.61 -1.41
CA ARG A 41 -17.91 2.92 -2.69
C ARG A 41 -19.27 2.23 -2.85
N HIS A 42 -19.45 1.08 -2.20
CA HIS A 42 -20.73 0.36 -2.16
C HIS A 42 -21.65 0.81 -0.99
N GLY A 43 -21.30 1.87 -0.27
CA GLY A 43 -22.12 2.44 0.79
C GLY A 43 -22.09 1.68 2.12
N TYR A 44 -21.17 0.73 2.28
CA TYR A 44 -20.97 0.05 3.56
C TYR A 44 -20.36 1.00 4.60
N LYS A 45 -20.70 0.78 5.87
CA LYS A 45 -20.17 1.54 7.01
C LYS A 45 -19.26 0.66 7.86
N ALA A 46 -18.17 1.24 8.35
CA ALA A 46 -17.32 0.62 9.36
C ALA A 46 -17.69 1.16 10.75
N PHE A 47 -17.70 0.28 11.75
CA PHE A 47 -17.94 0.64 13.15
C PHE A 47 -16.71 0.31 13.98
N TYR A 48 -16.27 1.26 14.80
CA TYR A 48 -15.22 1.05 15.77
C TYR A 48 -15.82 0.65 17.12
N ASN A 49 -15.33 -0.43 17.71
CA ASN A 49 -15.69 -0.85 19.06
C ASN A 49 -14.46 -0.81 19.97
N PRO A 50 -14.34 0.14 20.91
CA PRO A 50 -13.18 0.28 21.78
C PRO A 50 -13.00 -0.88 22.75
N TRP A 51 -14.03 -1.71 22.96
CA TRP A 51 -13.99 -2.86 23.86
C TRP A 51 -13.39 -4.11 23.21
N ILE A 52 -13.23 -4.12 21.88
CA ILE A 52 -12.56 -5.22 21.17
C ILE A 52 -11.06 -4.93 21.17
N VAL A 53 -10.37 -5.48 22.17
CA VAL A 53 -8.92 -5.25 22.36
C VAL A 53 -8.12 -6.45 21.90
N ILE A 54 -7.13 -6.21 21.05
CA ILE A 54 -6.18 -7.23 20.58
C ILE A 54 -4.77 -6.80 20.96
N ARG A 55 -4.05 -7.72 21.61
CA ARG A 55 -2.67 -7.49 22.04
C ARG A 55 -1.72 -8.08 20.99
N HIS A 56 -1.17 -7.22 20.13
CA HIS A 56 -0.18 -7.63 19.15
C HIS A 56 1.21 -7.70 19.79
N LYS A 57 1.86 -8.87 19.73
CA LYS A 57 3.27 -9.00 20.10
C LYS A 57 4.13 -8.62 18.90
N VAL A 58 4.76 -7.44 18.94
CA VAL A 58 5.71 -7.00 17.91
C VAL A 58 7.12 -7.41 18.35
N PRO A 59 7.81 -8.30 17.62
CA PRO A 59 9.17 -8.68 17.98
C PRO A 59 10.13 -7.51 17.74
N SER A 60 11.21 -7.44 18.52
CA SER A 60 12.25 -6.42 18.39
C SER A 60 12.89 -6.37 17.00
N SER A 61 12.91 -7.50 16.28
CA SER A 61 13.37 -7.57 14.88
C SER A 61 12.57 -6.69 13.92
N ARG A 62 11.32 -6.34 14.26
CA ARG A 62 10.47 -5.41 13.50
C ARG A 62 10.59 -3.95 13.95
N LEU A 63 11.42 -3.67 14.95
CA LEU A 63 11.66 -2.34 15.51
C LEU A 63 13.03 -1.79 15.09
N THR A 64 13.48 -2.14 13.88
CA THR A 64 14.76 -1.73 13.30
C THR A 64 14.55 -0.80 12.12
N ILE A 65 15.52 0.09 11.87
CA ILE A 65 15.47 1.00 10.71
C ILE A 65 15.40 0.19 9.40
N GLU A 66 16.10 -0.93 9.36
CA GLU A 66 16.16 -1.86 8.24
C GLU A 66 14.78 -2.45 7.95
N TYR A 67 14.07 -2.89 8.99
CA TYR A 67 12.69 -3.37 8.85
C TYR A 67 11.76 -2.27 8.36
N PHE A 68 11.85 -1.05 8.92
CA PHE A 68 11.03 0.08 8.46
C PHE A 68 11.29 0.41 6.98
N CYS A 69 12.55 0.41 6.55
CA CYS A 69 12.91 0.62 5.15
C CYS A 69 12.33 -0.48 4.25
N LYS A 70 12.46 -1.75 4.66
CA LYS A 70 11.88 -2.89 3.93
C LYS A 70 10.36 -2.79 3.83
N ARG A 71 9.67 -2.47 4.93
CA ARG A 71 8.22 -2.33 4.95
C ARG A 71 7.75 -1.13 4.14
N ALA A 72 8.50 -0.02 4.15
CA ALA A 72 8.21 1.15 3.33
C ALA A 72 8.36 0.84 1.85
N TYR A 73 9.38 0.08 1.45
CA TYR A 73 9.50 -0.40 0.07
C TYR A 73 8.27 -1.21 -0.36
N MET A 74 7.85 -2.19 0.46
CA MET A 74 6.60 -2.95 0.22
C MET A 74 5.37 -2.05 0.09
N GLU A 75 5.31 -0.98 0.89
CA GLU A 75 4.23 0.00 0.85
C GLU A 75 4.23 0.79 -0.45
N GLY A 76 5.41 1.18 -0.95
CA GLY A 76 5.56 1.84 -2.23
C GLY A 76 5.00 1.01 -3.39
N VAL A 77 5.23 -0.31 -3.36
CA VAL A 77 4.64 -1.25 -4.33
C VAL A 77 3.12 -1.23 -4.26
N SER A 78 2.55 -1.34 -3.04
CA SER A 78 1.10 -1.25 -2.81
C SER A 78 0.50 0.08 -3.29
N TRP A 79 1.21 1.20 -3.09
CA TRP A 79 0.79 2.51 -3.57
C TRP A 79 0.80 2.60 -5.09
N SER A 80 1.81 2.01 -5.74
CA SER A 80 1.83 1.95 -7.21
C SER A 80 0.67 1.12 -7.74
N PHE A 81 0.38 -0.02 -7.13
CA PHE A 81 -0.74 -0.88 -7.50
C PHE A 81 -2.08 -0.13 -7.40
N ALA A 82 -2.37 0.47 -6.24
CA ALA A 82 -3.59 1.24 -6.00
C ALA A 82 -3.71 2.43 -6.97
N GLY A 83 -2.60 3.14 -7.22
CA GLY A 83 -2.53 4.28 -8.13
C GLY A 83 -2.84 3.90 -9.59
N ILE A 84 -2.31 2.77 -10.06
CA ILE A 84 -2.59 2.26 -11.42
C ILE A 84 -4.06 1.89 -11.55
N ARG A 85 -4.63 1.16 -10.57
CA ARG A 85 -6.05 0.81 -10.56
C ARG A 85 -6.97 2.02 -10.55
N LYS A 86 -6.64 3.06 -9.78
CA LYS A 86 -7.42 4.30 -9.73
C LYS A 86 -7.46 5.02 -11.07
N ILE A 87 -6.36 4.97 -11.83
CA ILE A 87 -6.23 5.65 -13.13
C ILE A 87 -6.72 4.76 -14.29
N GLY A 88 -6.74 3.43 -14.12
CA GLY A 88 -7.11 2.44 -15.14
C GLY A 88 -6.01 2.18 -16.20
N ARG A 89 -4.84 2.80 -16.05
CA ARG A 89 -3.69 2.65 -16.95
C ARG A 89 -2.39 2.98 -16.23
N THR A 90 -1.27 2.58 -16.81
CA THR A 90 0.03 3.09 -16.34
C THR A 90 0.27 4.50 -16.88
N SER A 91 0.42 5.47 -15.98
CA SER A 91 0.80 6.85 -16.32
C SER A 91 2.32 6.97 -16.58
N SER A 92 2.71 7.91 -17.45
CA SER A 92 4.10 8.30 -17.71
C SER A 92 4.83 8.66 -16.40
N TYR A 93 6.06 8.17 -16.26
CA TYR A 93 6.89 8.25 -15.06
C TYR A 93 7.17 9.69 -14.57
N ILE A 94 7.26 10.64 -15.50
CA ILE A 94 7.94 11.92 -15.28
C ILE A 94 7.20 12.78 -14.24
N THR A 95 5.87 12.86 -14.32
CA THR A 95 5.12 13.75 -13.41
C THR A 95 5.13 13.23 -11.98
N THR A 96 4.99 11.92 -11.79
CA THR A 96 4.85 11.35 -10.43
C THR A 96 6.17 11.35 -9.67
N GLU A 97 7.29 11.13 -10.35
CA GLU A 97 8.62 11.20 -9.71
C GLU A 97 8.97 12.63 -9.26
N LEU A 98 8.65 13.65 -10.08
CA LEU A 98 8.85 15.05 -9.73
C LEU A 98 7.98 15.49 -8.55
N TYR A 99 6.70 15.08 -8.50
CA TYR A 99 5.84 15.34 -7.33
C TYR A 99 6.35 14.67 -6.06
N PHE A 100 6.93 13.47 -6.16
CA PHE A 100 7.46 12.75 -5.00
C PHE A 100 8.73 13.43 -4.45
N LEU A 101 9.63 13.86 -5.34
CA LEU A 101 10.80 14.65 -4.98
C LEU A 101 10.36 15.98 -4.35
N PHE A 102 9.40 16.68 -4.96
CA PHE A 102 8.83 17.91 -4.38
C PHE A 102 8.23 17.66 -2.99
N TYR A 103 7.46 16.60 -2.77
CA TYR A 103 6.88 16.29 -1.47
C TYR A 103 7.94 16.03 -0.40
N ILE A 104 8.97 15.23 -0.71
CA ILE A 104 10.08 14.92 0.19
C ILE A 104 10.92 16.16 0.51
N PHE A 105 11.18 17.02 -0.46
CA PHE A 105 12.10 18.15 -0.30
C PHE A 105 11.42 19.49 0.06
N ALA A 106 10.12 19.65 -0.17
CA ALA A 106 9.40 20.90 0.10
C ALA A 106 8.43 20.80 1.30
N LEU A 107 7.59 19.77 1.36
CA LEU A 107 6.50 19.71 2.35
C LEU A 107 6.92 19.10 3.69
N VAL A 108 7.82 18.12 3.67
CA VAL A 108 8.35 17.49 4.88
C VAL A 108 9.16 18.48 5.73
N PRO A 109 10.11 19.27 5.18
CA PRO A 109 10.81 20.29 5.96
C PRO A 109 9.88 21.38 6.49
N PHE A 110 8.88 21.79 5.70
CA PHE A 110 7.94 22.84 6.08
C PHE A 110 6.99 22.41 7.23
N GLY A 111 6.46 21.18 7.16
CA GLY A 111 5.65 20.62 8.23
C GLY A 111 6.43 20.42 9.53
N LEU A 112 7.72 20.09 9.42
CA LEU A 112 8.60 19.85 10.58
C LEU A 112 9.13 21.14 11.22
N TYR A 113 9.36 22.20 10.42
CA TYR A 113 9.63 23.55 10.93
C TYR A 113 8.54 24.02 11.90
N ARG A 114 7.27 23.69 11.61
CA ARG A 114 6.11 24.01 12.48
C ARG A 114 6.03 23.20 13.79
N VAL A 115 6.64 22.02 13.86
CA VAL A 115 6.54 21.10 15.03
C VAL A 115 7.71 21.28 16.01
N GLY A 116 8.68 22.15 15.69
CA GLY A 116 9.80 22.53 16.56
C GLY A 116 11.03 21.61 16.43
N LEU A 117 12.22 22.22 16.49
CA LEU A 117 13.54 21.63 16.20
C LEU A 117 13.95 20.38 17.02
N LYS A 118 13.16 19.95 18.02
CA LYS A 118 13.53 18.85 18.94
C LYS A 118 13.53 17.45 18.30
N ARG A 119 13.12 17.30 17.04
CA ARG A 119 13.09 16.01 16.31
C ARG A 119 14.05 15.93 15.12
N LEU A 120 14.99 16.86 14.98
CA LEU A 120 15.98 16.89 13.89
C LEU A 120 16.77 15.57 13.75
N GLY A 121 17.08 14.88 14.84
CA GLY A 121 17.79 13.59 14.80
C GLY A 121 17.02 12.43 14.14
N LEU A 122 15.69 12.52 14.03
CA LEU A 122 14.86 11.53 13.34
C LEU A 122 14.76 11.78 11.83
N PHE A 123 15.21 12.96 11.37
CA PHE A 123 15.12 13.36 9.98
C PHE A 123 15.85 12.41 9.04
N PRO A 124 17.12 12.02 9.27
CA PRO A 124 17.80 11.08 8.38
C PRO A 124 17.08 9.73 8.28
N ILE A 125 16.48 9.27 9.38
CA ILE A 125 15.72 8.01 9.43
C ILE A 125 14.45 8.13 8.61
N TYR A 126 13.68 9.21 8.80
CA TYR A 126 12.48 9.47 8.02
C TYR A 126 12.76 9.53 6.52
N TYR A 127 13.79 10.27 6.11
CA TYR A 127 14.20 10.35 4.70
C TYR A 127 14.59 8.98 4.16
N LYS A 128 15.37 8.19 4.92
CA LYS A 128 15.74 6.83 4.52
C LYS A 128 14.51 5.95 4.28
N VAL A 129 13.50 6.03 5.14
CA VAL A 129 12.23 5.29 5.00
C VAL A 129 11.47 5.77 3.75
N MET A 130 11.32 7.08 3.56
CA MET A 130 10.61 7.66 2.41
C MET A 130 11.27 7.34 1.07
N ILE A 131 12.60 7.37 1.01
CA ILE A 131 13.36 6.98 -0.18
C ILE A 131 13.08 5.51 -0.52
N ASN A 132 13.01 4.62 0.47
CA ASN A 132 12.71 3.21 0.22
C ASN A 132 11.28 2.99 -0.27
N LEU A 133 10.31 3.75 0.25
CA LEU A 133 8.95 3.76 -0.31
C LEU A 133 8.97 4.16 -1.78
N PHE A 134 9.65 5.25 -2.12
CA PHE A 134 9.76 5.68 -3.51
C PHE A 134 10.44 4.64 -4.40
N LYS A 135 11.50 3.97 -3.92
CA LYS A 135 12.15 2.87 -4.64
C LYS A 135 11.18 1.73 -4.93
N GLY A 136 10.36 1.32 -3.97
CA GLY A 136 9.35 0.28 -4.17
C GLY A 136 8.27 0.69 -5.17
N TYR A 137 7.81 1.94 -5.08
CA TYR A 137 6.85 2.51 -6.02
C TYR A 137 7.39 2.51 -7.46
N ARG A 138 8.62 2.98 -7.66
CA ARG A 138 9.27 2.98 -8.98
C ARG A 138 9.50 1.58 -9.51
N PHE A 139 10.00 0.67 -8.68
CA PHE A 139 10.21 -0.73 -9.04
C PHE A 139 8.93 -1.33 -9.63
N HIS A 140 7.80 -1.25 -8.92
CA HIS A 140 6.55 -1.83 -9.39
C HIS A 140 6.08 -1.21 -10.71
N ARG A 141 6.15 0.13 -10.86
CA ARG A 141 5.79 0.77 -12.15
C ARG A 141 6.64 0.27 -13.31
N ILE A 142 7.93 0.11 -13.10
CA ILE A 142 8.86 -0.40 -14.12
C ILE A 142 8.47 -1.82 -14.51
N GLU A 143 8.21 -2.70 -13.55
CA GLU A 143 7.80 -4.08 -13.82
C GLU A 143 6.47 -4.12 -14.58
N VAL A 144 5.47 -3.32 -14.19
CA VAL A 144 4.18 -3.25 -14.89
C VAL A 144 4.32 -2.76 -16.33
N LEU A 145 5.24 -1.83 -16.60
CA LEU A 145 5.44 -1.31 -17.95
C LEU A 145 6.19 -2.26 -18.89
N LYS A 146 7.05 -3.10 -18.33
CA LYS A 146 7.74 -4.15 -19.09
C LYS A 146 6.81 -5.33 -19.42
N ASP A 147 5.81 -5.58 -18.59
CA ASP A 147 4.98 -6.77 -18.65
C ASP A 147 3.48 -6.43 -18.78
N PRO A 148 2.92 -6.46 -20.01
CA PRO A 148 1.49 -6.26 -20.23
C PRO A 148 0.61 -7.28 -19.50
N ALA A 149 1.10 -8.49 -19.21
CA ALA A 149 0.35 -9.46 -18.43
C ALA A 149 0.27 -9.04 -16.96
N LEU A 150 1.33 -8.46 -16.41
CA LEU A 150 1.29 -7.87 -15.08
C LEU A 150 0.34 -6.67 -15.01
N LEU A 151 0.28 -5.83 -16.05
CA LEU A 151 -0.72 -4.75 -16.10
C LEU A 151 -2.16 -5.30 -16.06
N ARG A 152 -2.45 -6.34 -16.85
CA ARG A 152 -3.76 -7.02 -16.80
C ARG A 152 -4.04 -7.60 -15.41
N TYR A 153 -3.04 -8.22 -14.79
CA TYR A 153 -3.14 -8.71 -13.42
C TYR A 153 -3.43 -7.57 -12.43
N VAL A 154 -2.81 -6.39 -12.56
CA VAL A 154 -3.07 -5.24 -11.68
C VAL A 154 -4.47 -4.68 -11.88
N LEU A 155 -5.01 -4.72 -13.09
CA LEU A 155 -6.30 -4.11 -13.45
C LEU A 155 -7.51 -5.05 -13.30
N GLN A 156 -7.32 -6.34 -12.99
CA GLN A 156 -8.44 -7.27 -12.84
C GLN A 156 -9.43 -6.83 -11.75
N ASP A 157 -10.72 -7.02 -11.95
CA ASP A 157 -11.74 -6.52 -11.02
C ASP A 157 -11.73 -7.26 -9.67
N THR A 158 -11.46 -8.56 -9.71
CA THR A 158 -11.46 -9.46 -8.55
C THR A 158 -10.29 -10.42 -8.61
N TYR A 159 -9.81 -10.82 -7.42
CA TYR A 159 -8.78 -11.84 -7.22
C TYR A 159 -9.32 -13.08 -6.50
N LEU A 160 -10.65 -13.14 -6.29
CA LEU A 160 -11.29 -14.36 -5.91
C LEU A 160 -11.17 -15.32 -7.10
N SER A 161 -10.53 -16.47 -6.90
CA SER A 161 -10.73 -17.60 -7.82
C SER A 161 -12.22 -17.89 -7.85
N GLU A 162 -12.79 -18.22 -9.02
CA GLU A 162 -14.17 -18.68 -9.11
C GLU A 162 -14.41 -19.70 -8.00
N VAL A 163 -15.29 -19.33 -7.06
CA VAL A 163 -15.75 -20.28 -6.06
C VAL A 163 -16.52 -21.28 -6.90
N SER A 164 -15.91 -22.45 -7.16
CA SER A 164 -16.63 -23.59 -7.72
C SER A 164 -17.95 -23.68 -6.94
N PRO A 165 -19.11 -23.62 -7.60
CA PRO A 165 -20.36 -23.91 -6.92
C PRO A 165 -20.20 -25.32 -6.35
N GLU A 166 -20.27 -25.40 -5.03
CA GLU A 166 -20.57 -26.56 -4.18
C GLU A 166 -19.94 -27.93 -4.56
N LYS A 167 -19.14 -28.46 -3.62
CA LYS A 167 -19.17 -29.89 -3.30
C LYS A 167 -19.59 -30.06 -1.86
#